data_AF-A0A6J4LGG0-F1
#
_entry.id   AF-A0A6J4LGG0-F1
#
_cell.length_a   1.000
_cell.length_b   1.000
_cell.length_c   1.000
_cell.angle_alpha   90.00
_cell.angle_beta   90.00
_cell.angle_gamma   90.00
#
_symmetry.space_group_name_H-M   'P 1'
#
loop_
_entity.id
_entity.type
_entity.pdbx_description
1 polymer ?
#
loop_
_entity_poly.entity_id
_entity_poly.type
_entity_poly.pdbx_seq_one_letter_code
_entity_poly.pdbx_strand_id
1 'polypeptide(L)'
;APGSDQAYTGRAQVKKTGATYTIVWQIGEGGHVGTGILTSDVLSVFFQPLDRRGAPGVASFRVIEGKITGGTWTVLGGKVVGDERWVPDRGI
;
A
#
# COMPACT_ATOMS: atom_id res chain seq x y z
N ALA A 1 -5.05 -12.46 0.97
CA ALA A 1 -5.83 -11.89 -0.15
C ALA A 1 -7.02 -11.11 0.43
N PRO A 2 -7.58 -10.09 -0.24
CA PRO A 2 -8.73 -9.38 0.34
C PRO A 2 -9.89 -10.38 0.48
N GLY A 3 -10.39 -10.54 1.71
CA GLY A 3 -11.39 -11.56 2.07
C GLY A 3 -10.85 -12.83 2.74
N SER A 4 -9.53 -12.99 2.92
CA SER A 4 -8.99 -13.94 3.90
C SER A 4 -8.73 -13.18 5.20
N ASP A 5 -9.32 -13.58 6.32
CA ASP A 5 -9.04 -13.10 7.69
C ASP A 5 -7.58 -13.33 8.16
N GLN A 6 -6.68 -13.64 7.22
CA GLN A 6 -5.30 -13.90 7.47
C GLN A 6 -4.55 -12.57 7.56
N ALA A 7 -4.28 -12.16 8.81
CA ALA A 7 -3.37 -11.08 9.10
C ALA A 7 -2.01 -11.34 8.42
N TYR A 8 -1.47 -10.32 7.76
CA TYR A 8 -0.13 -10.35 7.19
C TYR A 8 0.71 -9.24 7.83
N THR A 9 2.02 -9.49 7.91
CA THR A 9 3.00 -8.50 8.33
C THR A 9 4.00 -8.32 7.19
N GLY A 10 4.34 -7.08 6.89
CA GLY A 10 5.31 -6.74 5.85
C GLY A 10 6.06 -5.47 6.18
N ARG A 11 7.10 -5.20 5.41
CA ARG A 11 7.82 -3.92 5.44
C ARG A 11 7.53 -3.17 4.16
N ALA A 12 7.42 -1.86 4.26
CA ALA A 12 7.21 -1.02 3.11
C ALA A 12 8.16 0.18 3.13
N GLN A 13 8.66 0.53 1.95
CA GLN A 13 9.52 1.68 1.73
C GLN A 13 8.80 2.66 0.82
N VAL A 14 8.73 3.92 1.27
CA VAL A 14 8.07 5.00 0.55
C VAL A 14 9.14 5.99 0.12
N LYS A 15 9.12 6.37 -1.16
CA LYS A 15 10.04 7.36 -1.72
C LYS A 15 9.26 8.35 -2.58
N LYS A 16 9.36 9.65 -2.27
CA LYS A 16 8.83 10.70 -3.14
C LYS A 16 9.63 10.76 -4.45
N THR A 17 8.93 10.78 -5.57
CA THR A 17 9.46 10.83 -6.94
C THR A 17 8.78 11.98 -7.70
N GLY A 18 9.30 13.19 -7.52
CA GLY A 18 8.67 14.39 -8.07
C GLY A 18 7.32 14.69 -7.40
N ALA A 19 6.24 14.64 -8.16
CA ALA A 19 4.86 14.84 -7.68
C ALA A 19 4.18 13.54 -7.19
N THR A 20 4.83 12.39 -7.38
CA THR A 20 4.30 11.07 -7.00
C THR A 20 5.15 10.42 -5.91
N TYR A 21 4.71 9.26 -5.44
CA TYR A 21 5.42 8.40 -4.50
C TYR A 21 5.60 7.02 -5.10
N THR A 22 6.80 6.46 -5.04
CA THR A 22 7.03 5.04 -5.26
C THR A 22 6.96 4.33 -3.92
N ILE A 23 6.18 3.25 -3.85
CA ILE A 23 6.09 2.40 -2.67
C ILE A 23 6.49 0.97 -3.05
N VAL A 24 7.36 0.37 -2.26
CA VAL A 24 7.76 -1.04 -2.41
C VAL A 24 7.41 -1.78 -1.13
N TRP A 25 6.60 -2.82 -1.24
CA TRP A 25 6.23 -3.71 -0.15
C TRP A 25 6.96 -5.04 -0.25
N GLN A 26 7.38 -5.55 0.89
CA GLN A 26 7.86 -6.91 1.08
C GLN A 26 6.96 -7.59 2.13
N ILE A 27 6.11 -8.53 1.69
CA ILE A 27 5.16 -9.25 2.54
C ILE A 27 5.46 -10.74 2.42
N GLY A 28 5.98 -11.34 3.49
CA GLY A 28 6.59 -12.67 3.41
C GLY A 28 7.71 -12.71 2.37
N GLU A 29 7.63 -13.67 1.44
CA GLU A 29 8.55 -13.77 0.29
C GLU A 29 8.09 -12.97 -0.93
N GLY A 30 6.87 -12.42 -0.91
CA GLY A 30 6.26 -11.69 -2.02
C GLY A 30 6.63 -10.21 -2.01
N GLY A 31 6.96 -9.67 -3.19
CA GLY A 31 7.22 -8.24 -3.38
C GLY A 31 6.14 -7.57 -4.21
N HIS A 32 5.76 -6.34 -3.85
CA HIS A 32 4.85 -5.50 -4.63
C HIS A 32 5.46 -4.12 -4.85
N VAL A 33 5.12 -3.50 -5.98
CA VAL A 33 5.49 -2.12 -6.30
C VAL A 33 4.25 -1.32 -6.59
N GLY A 34 4.23 -0.07 -6.12
CA GLY A 34 3.15 0.86 -6.39
C GLY A 34 3.61 2.27 -6.70
N THR A 35 2.70 3.01 -7.31
CA THR A 35 2.82 4.45 -7.57
C THR A 35 1.63 5.15 -6.94
N GLY A 36 1.92 6.13 -6.10
CA GLY A 36 0.92 6.88 -5.35
C GLY A 36 0.95 8.38 -5.60
N ILE A 37 -0.19 9.00 -5.35
CA ILE A 37 -0.38 10.45 -5.35
C ILE A 37 -0.93 10.82 -3.97
N LEU A 38 -0.29 11.80 -3.33
CA LEU A 38 -0.79 12.40 -2.09
C LEU A 38 -1.64 13.62 -2.45
N THR A 39 -2.93 13.58 -2.14
CA THR A 39 -3.83 14.73 -2.25
C THR A 39 -4.41 15.00 -0.87
N SER A 40 -4.20 16.22 -0.35
CA SER A 40 -4.49 16.58 1.04
C SER A 40 -3.79 15.62 2.01
N ASP A 41 -4.54 14.83 2.76
CA ASP A 41 -4.08 13.85 3.75
C ASP A 41 -4.25 12.39 3.29
N VAL A 42 -4.58 12.16 2.01
CA VAL A 42 -4.82 10.81 1.47
C VAL A 42 -3.79 10.45 0.40
N LEU A 43 -3.03 9.39 0.66
CA LEU A 43 -2.14 8.75 -0.30
C LEU A 43 -2.90 7.63 -1.02
N SER A 44 -3.28 7.88 -2.26
CA SER A 44 -3.90 6.89 -3.15
C SER A 44 -2.83 6.20 -3.97
N VAL A 45 -2.82 4.87 -4.02
CA VAL A 45 -1.76 4.07 -4.64
C VAL A 45 -2.33 3.01 -5.55
N PHE A 46 -1.83 2.92 -6.78
CA PHE A 46 -1.93 1.69 -7.56
C PHE A 46 -0.75 0.79 -7.22
N PHE A 47 -0.97 -0.51 -7.05
CA PHE A 47 0.10 -1.47 -6.78
C PHE A 47 -0.04 -2.74 -7.64
N GLN A 48 1.07 -3.46 -7.82
CA GLN A 48 1.09 -4.77 -8.49
C GLN A 48 2.20 -5.68 -7.92
N PRO A 49 2.04 -7.00 -7.99
CA PRO A 49 3.09 -7.95 -7.61
C PRO A 49 4.29 -7.87 -8.56
N LEU A 50 5.51 -7.96 -8.03
CA LEU A 50 6.76 -7.91 -8.79
C LEU A 50 6.96 -9.16 -9.66
N ASP A 51 6.55 -10.31 -9.18
CA ASP A 51 6.64 -11.60 -9.90
C ASP A 51 5.51 -11.78 -10.93
N ARG A 52 4.60 -10.79 -11.05
CA ARG A 52 3.41 -10.79 -11.89
C ARG A 52 2.44 -11.95 -11.60
N ARG A 53 2.57 -12.61 -10.45
CA ARG A 53 1.65 -13.64 -9.99
C ARG A 53 0.68 -13.00 -8.99
N GLY A 54 -0.57 -12.86 -9.40
CA GLY A 54 -1.60 -12.18 -8.61
C GLY A 54 -2.17 -10.97 -9.35
N ALA A 55 -3.19 -10.36 -8.77
CA ALA A 55 -3.86 -9.22 -9.34
C ALA A 55 -3.22 -7.90 -8.87
N PRO A 56 -3.07 -6.89 -9.76
CA PRO A 56 -2.80 -5.54 -9.32
C PRO A 56 -3.97 -5.02 -8.48
N GLY A 57 -3.80 -3.89 -7.81
CA GLY A 57 -4.80 -3.34 -6.93
C GLY A 57 -4.64 -1.86 -6.66
N VAL A 58 -5.49 -1.38 -5.76
CA VAL A 58 -5.45 0.00 -5.27
C VAL A 58 -5.45 0.01 -3.75
N ALA A 59 -4.77 0.98 -3.18
CA ALA A 59 -4.76 1.26 -1.75
C ALA A 59 -4.98 2.76 -1.50
N SER A 60 -5.57 3.08 -0.36
CA SER A 60 -5.81 4.45 0.07
C SER A 60 -5.45 4.56 1.54
N PHE A 61 -4.45 5.38 1.85
CA PHE A 61 -3.94 5.54 3.20
C PHE A 61 -4.07 6.97 3.70
N ARG A 62 -4.31 7.14 5.00
CA ARG A 62 -4.26 8.44 5.67
C ARG A 62 -2.83 8.78 6.09
N VAL A 63 -2.44 10.01 5.78
CA VAL A 63 -1.18 10.63 6.15
C VAL A 63 -1.44 11.71 7.19
N ILE A 64 -0.98 11.49 8.43
CA ILE A 64 -1.10 12.43 9.54
C ILE A 64 0.31 12.84 9.95
N GLU A 65 0.59 14.15 10.02
CA GLU A 65 1.91 14.67 10.42
C GLU A 65 3.07 14.05 9.62
N GLY A 66 2.86 13.84 8.31
CA GLY A 66 3.86 13.24 7.42
C GLY A 66 4.09 11.74 7.67
N LYS A 67 3.19 11.04 8.35
CA LYS A 67 3.28 9.59 8.58
C LYS A 67 2.06 8.86 8.05
N ILE A 68 2.29 7.76 7.34
CA ILE A 68 1.23 6.83 6.96
C ILE A 68 0.77 6.10 8.22
N THR A 69 -0.52 6.14 8.51
CA THR A 69 -1.10 5.57 9.74
C THR A 69 -1.86 4.29 9.47
N GLY A 70 -2.72 4.31 8.46
CA GLY A 70 -3.49 3.16 8.03
C GLY A 70 -4.35 3.49 6.83
N GLY A 71 -5.04 2.49 6.31
CA GLY A 71 -5.82 2.62 5.11
C GLY A 71 -6.53 1.34 4.72
N THR A 72 -7.12 1.39 3.54
CA THR A 72 -7.83 0.27 2.94
C THR A 72 -7.24 -0.05 1.58
N TRP A 73 -7.32 -1.31 1.18
CA TRP A 73 -6.86 -1.74 -0.13
C TRP A 73 -7.79 -2.79 -0.73
N THR A 74 -7.72 -2.95 -2.04
CA THR A 74 -8.37 -4.05 -2.74
C THR A 74 -7.59 -4.41 -3.99
N VAL A 75 -7.83 -5.61 -4.52
CA VAL A 75 -7.28 -6.04 -5.82
C VAL A 75 -8.26 -5.70 -6.94
N LEU A 76 -7.76 -5.71 -8.18
CA LEU A 76 -8.55 -5.50 -9.38
C LEU A 76 -9.72 -6.50 -9.44
N GLY A 77 -10.94 -5.98 -9.55
CA GLY A 77 -12.18 -6.78 -9.53
C GLY A 77 -12.56 -7.32 -8.14
N GLY A 78 -11.78 -7.01 -7.10
CA GLY A 78 -12.09 -7.34 -5.71
C GLY A 78 -13.38 -6.67 -5.26
N LYS A 79 -14.18 -7.41 -4.48
CA LYS A 79 -15.45 -6.94 -3.90
C LYS A 79 -15.35 -6.66 -2.40
N VAL A 80 -14.16 -6.89 -1.84
CA VAL A 80 -13.87 -6.77 -0.42
C VAL A 80 -12.68 -5.83 -0.27
N VAL A 81 -12.74 -4.97 0.74
CA VAL A 81 -11.62 -4.15 1.18
C VAL A 81 -10.87 -4.88 2.29
N GLY A 82 -9.55 -4.90 2.20
CA GLY A 82 -8.68 -5.23 3.33
C GLY A 82 -8.31 -3.95 4.07
N ASP A 83 -8.16 -4.05 5.38
CA ASP A 83 -7.57 -2.99 6.20
C ASP A 83 -6.06 -3.19 6.30
N GLU A 84 -5.32 -2.10 6.33
CA GLU A 84 -3.88 -2.10 6.53
C GLU A 84 -3.50 -1.05 7.56
N ARG A 85 -2.75 -1.48 8.58
CA ARG A 85 -2.21 -0.61 9.62
C ARG A 85 -0.71 -0.49 9.45
N TRP A 86 -0.22 0.74 9.43
CA TRP A 86 1.21 1.03 9.35
C TRP A 86 1.74 1.32 10.76
N VAL A 87 2.88 0.72 11.08
CA VAL A 87 3.71 1.13 12.21
C VAL A 87 4.90 1.87 11.59
N PRO A 88 4.87 3.21 11.54
CA PRO A 88 5.89 3.97 10.83
C PRO A 88 7.21 3.95 11.61
N ASP A 89 8.24 3.36 11.00
CA ASP A 89 9.61 3.44 11.52
C ASP A 89 10.22 4.84 11.24
N ARG A 90 9.77 5.52 10.17
CA ARG A 90 10.11 6.91 9.77
C ARG A 90 8.96 7.56 8.98
N GLY A 91 8.97 8.90 8.84
CA GLY A 91 8.00 9.66 8.03
C GLY A 91 8.17 9.46 6.51
N ILE A 92 7.21 9.98 5.71
CA ILE A 92 7.23 9.95 4.23
C ILE A 92 8.10 11.02 3.59
#